data_AF-A0AAF0M4Y4-F1
#
_entry.id   AF-A0AAF0M4Y4-F1
#
_cell.length_a   1.000
_cell.length_b   1.000
_cell.length_c   1.000
_cell.angle_alpha   90.00
_cell.angle_beta   90.00
_cell.angle_gamma   90.00
#
_symmetry.space_group_name_H-M   'P 1'
#
loop_
_entity.id
_entity.type
_entity.pdbx_description
1 polymer ?
#
loop_
_entity_poly.entity_id
_entity_poly.type
_entity_poly.pdbx_seq_one_letter_code
_entity_poly.pdbx_strand_id
1 'polypeptide(L)'
;MEWDDDDTAEEAPPGWVLSTPTRYREIWGLPALALVLAAVAVAVGAAFGDALASATGAVTGALGIASAVLHFVSARRAYLEQTWGASWDLHRVRVAVGVTAGAAVMVASIVVGLPLAASIGVIAGFSQINRYARSIPRFDLSAVAWAFLAVVASCAVLVVLGLVLPTGPVLPGWRATVWVVGGTAGALFAAVLSLVHVRRAARAPRY
;
A
#
# COMPACT_ATOMS: atom_id res chain seq x y z
N MET A 1 25.65 -14.92 -47.56
CA MET A 1 25.29 -15.72 -46.39
C MET A 1 25.51 -14.82 -45.20
N GLU A 2 24.48 -14.05 -44.89
CA GLU A 2 24.45 -13.05 -43.82
C GLU A 2 24.03 -13.81 -42.57
N TRP A 3 24.87 -13.77 -41.53
CA TRP A 3 24.56 -14.36 -40.24
C TRP A 3 23.69 -13.35 -39.50
N ASP A 4 22.39 -13.63 -39.50
CA ASP A 4 21.40 -12.96 -38.65
C ASP A 4 21.61 -13.51 -37.22
N ASP A 5 22.64 -13.00 -36.56
CA ASP A 5 23.08 -13.42 -35.22
C ASP A 5 22.41 -12.55 -34.13
N ASP A 6 21.12 -12.26 -34.30
CA ASP A 6 20.37 -11.32 -33.45
C ASP A 6 19.41 -12.01 -32.46
N ASP A 7 19.54 -13.32 -32.23
CA ASP A 7 18.59 -14.04 -31.36
C ASP A 7 19.27 -14.87 -30.26
N THR A 8 18.78 -14.64 -29.03
CA THR A 8 19.16 -15.24 -27.73
C THR A 8 20.20 -14.52 -26.86
N ALA A 9 20.12 -13.19 -26.74
CA ALA A 9 20.40 -12.62 -25.42
C ALA A 9 19.33 -13.18 -24.46
N GLU A 10 19.67 -14.19 -23.65
CA GLU A 10 18.81 -14.73 -22.59
C GLU A 10 18.18 -13.56 -21.82
N GLU A 11 16.88 -13.32 -22.05
CA GLU A 11 16.18 -12.21 -21.41
C GLU A 11 16.24 -12.46 -19.90
N ALA A 12 17.00 -11.62 -19.20
CA ALA A 12 17.25 -11.81 -17.78
C ALA A 12 15.92 -11.97 -17.02
N PRO A 13 15.82 -12.95 -16.11
CA PRO A 13 14.56 -13.28 -15.47
C PRO A 13 13.98 -12.04 -14.77
N PRO A 14 12.64 -11.90 -14.78
CA PRO A 14 12.00 -10.69 -14.28
C PRO A 14 12.31 -10.46 -12.80
N GLY A 15 12.36 -9.20 -12.39
CA GLY A 15 12.85 -8.78 -11.06
C GLY A 15 12.13 -9.45 -9.88
N TRP A 16 10.87 -9.84 -10.05
CA TRP A 16 10.11 -10.56 -9.04
C TRP A 16 10.61 -12.00 -8.81
N VAL A 17 11.10 -12.69 -9.85
CA VAL A 17 11.77 -14.00 -9.71
C VAL A 17 13.04 -13.85 -8.89
N LEU A 18 13.85 -12.84 -9.21
CA LEU A 18 15.09 -12.54 -8.49
C LEU A 18 14.88 -12.13 -7.02
N SER A 19 13.66 -11.72 -6.67
CA SER A 19 13.29 -11.31 -5.31
C SER A 19 12.80 -12.46 -4.42
N THR A 20 12.85 -13.70 -4.93
CA THR A 20 12.44 -14.92 -4.22
C THR A 20 13.45 -15.24 -3.10
N PRO A 21 13.00 -15.51 -1.86
CA PRO A 21 13.91 -15.85 -0.78
C PRO A 21 14.68 -17.14 -1.07
N THR A 22 16.01 -17.09 -0.94
CA THR A 22 16.89 -18.27 -1.06
C THR A 22 17.46 -18.68 0.30
N ARG A 23 17.41 -17.79 1.29
CA ARG A 23 17.84 -18.06 2.67
C ARG A 23 16.67 -17.91 3.63
N TYR A 24 16.59 -18.77 4.64
CA TYR A 24 15.50 -18.74 5.63
C TYR A 24 15.36 -17.37 6.32
N ARG A 25 16.46 -16.65 6.56
CA ARG A 25 16.44 -15.30 7.17
C ARG A 25 15.71 -14.25 6.32
N GLU A 26 15.67 -14.41 5.00
CA GLU A 26 15.05 -13.45 4.08
C GLU A 26 13.52 -13.46 4.15
N ILE A 27 12.94 -14.53 4.70
CA ILE A 27 11.50 -14.66 4.94
C ILE A 27 11.01 -13.61 5.96
N TRP A 28 11.87 -13.24 6.92
CA TRP A 28 11.47 -12.45 8.08
C TRP A 28 11.55 -10.94 7.91
N GLY A 29 12.24 -10.42 6.88
CA GLY A 29 12.47 -8.98 6.73
C GLY A 29 11.19 -8.15 6.68
N LEU A 30 10.29 -8.44 5.74
CA LEU A 30 9.02 -7.72 5.59
C LEU A 30 8.02 -8.02 6.72
N PRO A 31 7.84 -9.28 7.19
CA PRO A 31 7.00 -9.56 8.35
C PRO A 31 7.43 -8.81 9.61
N ALA A 32 8.73 -8.80 9.93
CA ALA A 32 9.24 -8.10 11.11
C ALA A 32 9.01 -6.58 11.00
N LEU A 33 9.28 -5.99 9.83
CA LEU A 33 8.99 -4.58 9.60
C LEU A 33 7.50 -4.26 9.76
N ALA A 34 6.61 -5.11 9.22
CA ALA A 34 5.17 -4.93 9.36
C ALA A 34 4.70 -5.02 10.83
N LEU A 35 5.28 -5.91 11.64
CA LEU A 35 5.00 -5.98 13.08
C LEU A 35 5.51 -4.74 13.83
N VAL A 36 6.70 -4.24 13.49
CA VAL A 36 7.23 -3.00 14.07
C VAL A 36 6.31 -1.83 13.73
N LEU A 37 5.90 -1.68 12.47
CA LEU A 37 4.97 -0.64 12.05
C LEU A 37 3.59 -0.78 12.74
N ALA A 38 3.12 -2.01 12.95
CA ALA A 38 1.89 -2.26 13.70
C ALA A 38 1.99 -1.77 15.15
N ALA A 39 3.09 -2.10 15.84
CA ALA A 39 3.33 -1.64 17.20
C ALA A 39 3.44 -0.11 17.28
N VAL A 40 4.15 0.51 16.32
CA VAL A 40 4.24 1.98 16.22
C VAL A 40 2.85 2.60 16.01
N ALA A 41 2.01 2.04 15.13
CA ALA A 41 0.67 2.57 14.88
C ALA A 41 -0.21 2.57 16.14
N VAL A 42 -0.17 1.47 16.92
CA VAL A 42 -0.90 1.37 18.19
C VAL A 42 -0.34 2.35 19.23
N ALA A 43 0.99 2.43 19.37
CA ALA A 43 1.64 3.32 20.32
C ALA A 43 1.36 4.80 20.01
N VAL A 44 1.45 5.19 18.72
CA VAL A 44 1.11 6.55 18.27
C VAL A 44 -0.37 6.83 18.54
N GLY A 45 -1.28 5.93 18.17
CA GLY A 45 -2.71 6.10 18.43
C GLY A 45 -3.03 6.30 19.92
N ALA A 46 -2.39 5.52 20.78
CA ALA A 46 -2.52 5.66 22.24
C ALA A 46 -1.94 6.99 22.75
N ALA A 47 -0.80 7.43 22.20
CA ALA A 47 -0.13 8.67 22.61
C ALA A 47 -0.93 9.95 22.29
N PHE A 48 -1.79 9.92 21.27
CA PHE A 48 -2.71 11.03 20.96
C PHE A 48 -3.81 11.22 22.01
N GLY A 49 -4.08 10.22 22.85
CA GLY A 49 -4.92 10.34 24.03
C GLY A 49 -6.43 10.43 23.79
N ASP A 50 -6.90 10.46 22.54
CA ASP A 50 -8.32 10.43 22.20
C ASP A 50 -8.78 9.08 21.65
N ALA A 51 -10.08 8.76 21.86
CA ALA A 51 -10.64 7.46 21.52
C ALA A 51 -10.59 7.16 20.01
N LEU A 52 -10.75 8.18 19.16
CA LEU A 52 -10.68 8.00 17.72
C LEU A 52 -9.25 7.69 17.28
N ALA A 53 -8.25 8.41 17.80
CA ALA A 53 -6.85 8.13 17.51
C ALA A 53 -6.43 6.74 18.00
N SER A 54 -6.90 6.34 19.19
CA SER A 54 -6.66 5.01 19.75
C SER A 54 -7.30 3.91 18.89
N ALA A 55 -8.57 4.07 18.50
CA ALA A 55 -9.27 3.12 17.64
C ALA A 55 -8.61 3.03 16.24
N THR A 56 -8.20 4.17 15.68
CA THR A 56 -7.50 4.22 14.40
C THR A 56 -6.17 3.49 14.49
N GLY A 57 -5.37 3.75 15.53
CA GLY A 57 -4.11 3.06 15.78
C GLY A 57 -4.28 1.56 15.96
N ALA A 58 -5.33 1.12 16.67
CA ALA A 58 -5.66 -0.29 16.85
C ALA A 58 -6.03 -0.98 15.52
N VAL A 59 -6.86 -0.34 14.69
CA VAL A 59 -7.23 -0.87 13.36
C VAL A 59 -6.01 -0.92 12.44
N THR A 60 -5.20 0.13 12.38
CA THR A 60 -3.97 0.14 11.60
C THR A 60 -2.97 -0.90 12.09
N GLY A 61 -2.87 -1.11 13.41
CA GLY A 61 -2.06 -2.18 14.01
C GLY A 61 -2.52 -3.57 13.58
N ALA A 62 -3.82 -3.84 13.63
CA ALA A 62 -4.40 -5.10 13.18
C ALA A 62 -4.10 -5.37 11.69
N LEU A 63 -4.21 -4.34 10.84
CA LEU A 63 -3.83 -4.44 9.43
C LEU A 63 -2.33 -4.73 9.25
N GLY A 64 -1.47 -4.14 10.08
CA GLY A 64 -0.03 -4.42 10.08
C GLY A 64 0.29 -5.87 10.48
N ILE A 65 -0.42 -6.42 11.47
CA ILE A 65 -0.30 -7.84 11.86
C ILE A 65 -0.75 -8.75 10.71
N ALA A 66 -1.90 -8.47 10.11
CA ALA A 66 -2.37 -9.23 8.96
C ALA A 66 -1.37 -9.18 7.78
N SER A 67 -0.79 -8.00 7.53
CA SER A 67 0.28 -7.81 6.54
C SER A 67 1.50 -8.67 6.84
N ALA A 68 1.92 -8.74 8.10
CA ALA A 68 3.04 -9.57 8.53
C ALA A 68 2.77 -11.07 8.27
N VAL A 69 1.57 -11.54 8.59
CA VAL A 69 1.15 -12.93 8.36
C VAL A 69 1.15 -13.25 6.86
N LEU A 70 0.56 -12.39 6.03
CA LEU A 70 0.50 -12.59 4.57
C LEU A 70 1.91 -12.62 3.95
N HIS A 71 2.78 -11.69 4.34
CA HIS A 71 4.17 -11.69 3.90
C HIS A 71 4.92 -12.95 4.36
N PHE A 72 4.72 -13.40 5.59
CA PHE A 72 5.40 -14.58 6.12
C PHE A 72 4.96 -15.85 5.39
N VAL A 73 3.65 -16.07 5.24
CA VAL A 73 3.09 -17.25 4.58
C VAL A 73 3.53 -17.31 3.12
N SER A 74 3.41 -16.20 2.38
CA SER A 74 3.82 -16.15 0.97
C SER A 74 5.32 -16.30 0.78
N ALA A 75 6.15 -15.66 1.62
CA ALA A 75 7.60 -15.80 1.55
C ALA A 75 8.07 -17.20 1.94
N ARG A 76 7.45 -17.82 2.94
CA ARG A 76 7.73 -19.21 3.33
C ARG A 76 7.34 -20.18 2.21
N ARG A 77 6.19 -19.99 1.58
CA ARG A 77 5.77 -20.81 0.44
C ARG A 77 6.74 -20.69 -0.74
N ALA A 78 7.12 -19.47 -1.10
CA ALA A 78 8.10 -19.24 -2.15
C ALA A 78 9.48 -19.82 -1.82
N TYR A 79 9.92 -19.73 -0.56
CA TYR A 79 11.16 -20.34 -0.08
C TYR A 79 11.15 -21.86 -0.20
N LEU A 80 10.01 -22.51 0.10
CA LEU A 80 9.90 -23.98 0.07
C LEU A 80 9.69 -24.53 -1.34
N GLU A 81 8.86 -23.89 -2.15
CA GLU A 81 8.49 -24.39 -3.48
C GLU A 81 9.53 -24.03 -4.56
N GLN A 82 10.16 -22.85 -4.48
CA GLN A 82 11.13 -22.35 -5.46
C GLN A 82 10.64 -22.44 -6.93
N THR A 83 9.33 -22.29 -7.16
CA THR A 83 8.72 -22.28 -8.49
C THR A 83 8.39 -20.85 -8.94
N TRP A 84 8.31 -20.65 -10.27
CA TRP A 84 7.86 -19.39 -10.85
C TRP A 84 6.48 -18.94 -10.35
N GLY A 85 5.56 -19.88 -10.16
CA GLY A 85 4.24 -19.61 -9.60
C GLY A 85 4.30 -19.08 -8.17
N ALA A 86 5.13 -19.69 -7.32
CA ALA A 86 5.29 -19.23 -5.94
C ALA A 86 5.99 -17.86 -5.85
N SER A 87 6.95 -17.58 -6.73
CA SER A 87 7.58 -16.25 -6.88
C SER A 87 6.55 -15.19 -7.32
N TRP A 88 5.66 -15.54 -8.25
CA TRP A 88 4.60 -14.64 -8.70
C TRP A 88 3.55 -14.40 -7.61
N ASP A 89 3.15 -15.43 -6.86
CA ASP A 89 2.26 -15.30 -5.71
C ASP A 89 2.85 -14.37 -4.64
N LEU A 90 4.13 -14.53 -4.33
CA LEU A 90 4.85 -13.66 -3.40
C LEU A 90 4.88 -12.21 -3.88
N HIS A 91 5.15 -11.98 -5.17
CA HIS A 91 5.11 -10.63 -5.77
C HIS A 91 3.73 -10.00 -5.62
N ARG A 92 2.68 -10.73 -6.00
CA ARG A 92 1.30 -10.23 -5.89
C ARG A 92 0.93 -9.85 -4.46
N VAL A 93 1.32 -10.69 -3.48
CA VAL A 93 1.12 -10.40 -2.06
C VAL A 93 1.91 -9.16 -1.64
N ARG A 94 3.17 -9.04 -2.04
CA ARG A 94 4.00 -7.88 -1.71
C ARG A 94 3.42 -6.58 -2.22
N VAL A 95 2.98 -6.57 -3.48
CA VAL A 95 2.36 -5.40 -4.10
C VAL A 95 1.04 -5.08 -3.42
N ALA A 96 0.13 -6.04 -3.28
CA ALA A 96 -1.19 -5.84 -2.68
C ALA A 96 -1.08 -5.34 -1.24
N VAL A 97 -0.27 -6.00 -0.40
CA VAL A 97 -0.06 -5.58 0.99
C VAL A 97 0.59 -4.19 1.05
N GLY A 98 1.61 -3.93 0.22
CA GLY A 98 2.28 -2.63 0.19
C GLY A 98 1.34 -1.48 -0.16
N VAL A 99 0.52 -1.62 -1.21
CA VAL A 99 -0.44 -0.57 -1.61
C VAL A 99 -1.56 -0.40 -0.59
N THR A 100 -2.08 -1.49 -0.02
CA THR A 100 -3.14 -1.43 1.00
C THR A 100 -2.62 -0.80 2.29
N ALA A 101 -1.40 -1.13 2.72
CA ALA A 101 -0.76 -0.51 3.88
C ALA A 101 -0.54 1.00 3.66
N GLY A 102 -0.04 1.40 2.49
CA GLY A 102 0.12 2.81 2.14
C GLY A 102 -1.21 3.57 2.15
N ALA A 103 -2.26 3.00 1.54
CA ALA A 103 -3.61 3.57 1.57
C ALA A 103 -4.17 3.67 3.00
N ALA A 104 -4.01 2.63 3.83
CA ALA A 104 -4.47 2.63 5.21
C ALA A 104 -3.77 3.71 6.04
N VAL A 105 -2.45 3.88 5.90
CA VAL A 105 -1.69 4.92 6.59
C VAL A 105 -2.13 6.31 6.14
N MET A 106 -2.38 6.50 4.84
CA MET A 106 -2.88 7.76 4.29
C MET A 106 -4.24 8.12 4.89
N VAL A 107 -5.19 7.19 4.89
CA VAL A 107 -6.53 7.40 5.47
C VAL A 107 -6.45 7.63 6.97
N ALA A 108 -5.72 6.79 7.72
CA ALA A 108 -5.53 6.93 9.16
C ALA A 108 -4.96 8.30 9.54
N SER A 109 -4.00 8.81 8.76
CA SER A 109 -3.41 10.14 8.96
C SER A 109 -4.46 11.25 8.85
N ILE A 110 -5.37 11.15 7.87
CA ILE A 110 -6.46 12.13 7.69
C ILE A 110 -7.50 11.99 8.81
N VAL A 111 -7.84 10.76 9.21
CA VAL A 111 -8.79 10.48 10.32
C VAL A 111 -8.33 11.16 11.61
N VAL A 112 -7.05 11.01 11.97
CA VAL A 112 -6.47 11.61 13.20
C VAL A 112 -6.23 13.12 13.05
N GLY A 113 -6.18 13.62 11.82
CA GLY A 113 -6.05 15.03 11.51
C GLY A 113 -4.61 15.51 11.30
N LEU A 114 -3.73 14.63 10.82
CA LEU A 114 -2.32 14.90 10.49
C LEU A 114 -2.10 14.86 8.96
N PRO A 115 -2.49 15.90 8.21
CA PRO A 115 -2.43 15.89 6.75
C PRO A 115 -1.00 15.74 6.20
N LEU A 116 0.03 16.20 6.94
CA LEU A 116 1.43 16.06 6.53
C LEU A 116 1.99 14.62 6.63
N ALA A 117 1.35 13.74 7.41
CA ALA A 117 1.74 12.34 7.49
C ALA A 117 1.22 11.50 6.30
N ALA A 118 0.16 11.98 5.63
CA ALA A 118 -0.45 11.33 4.47
C ALA A 118 0.50 11.24 3.27
N SER A 119 1.36 12.23 3.06
CA SER A 119 2.35 12.28 1.97
C SER A 119 3.51 11.29 2.15
N ILE A 120 3.87 10.93 3.39
CA ILE A 120 4.94 9.97 3.69
C ILE A 120 4.50 8.53 3.34
N GLY A 121 3.23 8.19 3.62
CA GLY A 121 2.66 6.87 3.30
C GLY A 121 2.63 6.57 1.79
N VAL A 122 2.38 7.60 0.97
CA VAL A 122 2.41 7.50 -0.50
C VAL A 122 3.83 7.23 -1.01
N ILE A 123 4.84 7.93 -0.49
CA ILE A 123 6.24 7.79 -0.94
C ILE A 123 6.82 6.43 -0.57
N ALA A 124 6.55 5.93 0.64
CA ALA A 124 7.04 4.63 1.09
C ALA A 124 6.40 3.46 0.31
N GLY A 125 5.09 3.53 0.03
CA GLY A 125 4.39 2.53 -0.77
C GLY A 125 4.81 2.51 -2.24
N PHE A 126 5.01 3.68 -2.85
CA PHE A 126 5.48 3.79 -4.24
C PHE A 126 6.94 3.37 -4.43
N SER A 127 7.81 3.65 -3.45
CA SER A 127 9.23 3.27 -3.52
C SER A 127 9.43 1.76 -3.58
N GLN A 128 8.54 0.99 -2.94
CA GLN A 128 8.53 -0.47 -3.03
C GLN A 128 8.22 -0.93 -4.46
N ILE A 129 7.21 -0.36 -5.12
CA ILE A 129 6.76 -0.80 -6.46
C ILE A 129 7.83 -0.55 -7.53
N ASN A 130 8.52 0.60 -7.48
CA ASN A 130 9.58 0.92 -8.45
C ASN A 130 10.87 0.10 -8.25
N ARG A 131 11.04 -0.58 -7.10
CA ARG A 131 12.23 -1.40 -6.83
C ARG A 131 12.20 -2.77 -7.50
N TYR A 132 11.02 -3.26 -7.92
CA TYR A 132 10.84 -4.66 -8.30
C TYR A 132 10.66 -4.94 -9.80
N ALA A 133 10.67 -3.93 -10.68
CA ALA A 133 10.25 -4.12 -12.07
C ALA A 133 11.15 -3.42 -13.12
N ARG A 134 11.80 -4.22 -13.99
CA ARG A 134 12.24 -3.78 -15.33
C ARG A 134 11.04 -3.62 -16.29
N SER A 135 9.93 -4.33 -16.01
CA SER A 135 8.62 -4.14 -16.63
C SER A 135 7.54 -4.19 -15.54
N ILE A 136 6.68 -3.16 -15.45
CA ILE A 136 5.63 -3.09 -14.44
C ILE A 136 4.41 -3.87 -14.95
N PRO A 137 4.04 -5.02 -14.34
CA PRO A 137 2.89 -5.79 -14.77
C PRO A 137 1.59 -5.00 -14.68
N ARG A 138 0.62 -5.33 -15.54
CA ARG A 138 -0.74 -4.78 -15.47
C ARG A 138 -1.37 -4.95 -14.08
N PHE A 139 -1.05 -6.05 -13.40
CA PHE A 139 -1.49 -6.32 -12.04
C PHE A 139 -1.07 -5.21 -11.08
N ASP A 140 0.22 -4.83 -11.06
CA ASP A 140 0.74 -3.84 -10.13
C ASP A 140 0.06 -2.48 -10.31
N LEU A 141 -0.08 -2.04 -11.55
CA LEU A 141 -0.78 -0.79 -11.86
C LEU A 141 -2.26 -0.85 -11.46
N SER A 142 -2.91 -2.00 -11.66
CA SER A 142 -4.31 -2.19 -11.27
C SER A 142 -4.48 -2.20 -9.75
N ALA A 143 -3.59 -2.87 -9.02
CA ALA A 143 -3.57 -2.90 -7.56
C ALA A 143 -3.40 -1.48 -6.98
N VAL A 144 -2.47 -0.70 -7.52
CA VAL A 144 -2.28 0.71 -7.16
C VAL A 144 -3.54 1.53 -7.45
N ALA A 145 -4.15 1.35 -8.63
CA ALA A 145 -5.36 2.06 -9.01
C ALA A 145 -6.53 1.79 -8.04
N TRP A 146 -6.73 0.52 -7.66
CA TRP A 146 -7.74 0.12 -6.69
C TRP A 146 -7.46 0.66 -5.29
N ALA A 147 -6.19 0.65 -4.86
CA ALA A 147 -5.81 1.24 -3.57
C ALA A 147 -6.14 2.73 -3.52
N PHE A 148 -5.80 3.49 -4.58
CA PHE A 148 -6.17 4.90 -4.66
C PHE A 148 -7.67 5.12 -4.74
N LEU A 149 -8.42 4.26 -5.43
CA LEU A 149 -9.88 4.35 -5.46
C LEU A 149 -10.48 4.14 -4.06
N ALA A 150 -9.93 3.22 -3.26
CA ALA A 150 -10.33 3.03 -1.87
C ALA A 150 -10.02 4.27 -1.00
N VAL A 151 -8.89 4.95 -1.24
CA VAL A 151 -8.58 6.24 -0.60
C VAL A 151 -9.61 7.30 -0.99
N VAL A 152 -9.99 7.41 -2.28
CA VAL A 152 -11.06 8.33 -2.72
C VAL A 152 -12.34 8.09 -1.94
N ALA A 153 -12.79 6.84 -1.87
CA ALA A 153 -14.01 6.47 -1.15
C ALA A 153 -13.92 6.82 0.34
N SER A 154 -12.79 6.52 0.98
CA SER A 154 -12.55 6.83 2.40
C SER A 154 -12.55 8.34 2.66
N CYS A 155 -11.88 9.11 1.81
CA CYS A 155 -11.86 10.56 1.87
C CYS A 155 -13.26 11.16 1.66
N ALA A 156 -14.04 10.64 0.72
CA ALA A 156 -15.42 11.08 0.50
C ALA A 156 -16.29 10.85 1.74
N VAL A 157 -16.15 9.69 2.40
CA VAL A 157 -16.83 9.41 3.68
C VAL A 157 -16.42 10.42 4.75
N LEU A 158 -15.12 10.72 4.88
CA LEU A 158 -14.64 11.71 5.87
C LEU A 158 -15.18 13.11 5.59
N VAL A 159 -15.24 13.54 4.32
CA VAL A 159 -15.85 14.82 3.94
C VAL A 159 -17.32 14.86 4.33
N VAL A 160 -18.09 13.81 4.02
CA VAL A 160 -19.52 13.73 4.40
C VAL A 160 -19.67 13.77 5.92
N LEU A 161 -18.87 13.00 6.67
CA LEU A 161 -18.91 13.02 8.13
C LEU A 161 -18.54 14.39 8.71
N GLY A 162 -17.54 15.07 8.13
CA GLY A 162 -17.14 16.42 8.56
C GLY A 162 -18.19 17.50 8.29
N LEU A 163 -19.06 17.31 7.29
CA LEU A 163 -20.16 18.22 6.96
C LEU A 163 -21.44 17.92 7.76
N VAL A 164 -21.71 16.64 8.06
CA VAL A 164 -22.97 16.19 8.68
C VAL A 164 -22.89 16.15 10.21
N LEU A 165 -21.73 15.81 10.78
CA LEU A 165 -21.61 15.70 12.24
C LEU A 165 -21.61 17.10 12.89
N PRO A 166 -22.41 17.31 13.94
CA PRO A 166 -22.47 18.59 14.62
C PRO A 166 -21.13 18.92 15.30
N THR A 167 -20.56 20.06 14.93
CA THR A 167 -19.34 20.60 15.54
C THR A 167 -19.62 21.04 16.98
N GLY A 168 -18.77 20.62 17.93
CA GLY A 168 -18.92 20.93 19.35
C GLY A 168 -19.14 19.69 20.23
N PRO A 169 -20.33 19.07 20.26
CA PRO A 169 -20.61 17.95 21.16
C PRO A 169 -20.02 16.61 20.70
N VAL A 170 -19.82 16.42 19.38
CA VAL A 170 -19.39 15.14 18.81
C VAL A 170 -18.01 15.22 18.15
N LEU A 171 -17.73 16.32 17.43
CA LEU A 171 -16.47 16.48 16.70
C LEU A 171 -15.84 17.85 16.98
N PRO A 172 -14.55 17.92 17.34
CA PRO A 172 -13.82 19.18 17.42
C PRO A 172 -13.82 19.90 16.07
N GLY A 173 -14.08 21.21 16.06
CA GLY A 173 -14.20 22.00 14.82
C GLY A 173 -12.96 21.91 13.91
N TRP A 174 -11.75 21.88 14.48
CA TRP A 174 -10.51 21.72 13.73
C TRP A 174 -10.45 20.39 12.95
N ARG A 175 -10.99 19.31 13.53
CA ARG A 175 -10.99 17.97 12.93
C ARG A 175 -12.00 17.90 11.78
N ALA A 176 -13.17 18.54 11.95
CA ALA A 176 -14.14 18.72 10.86
C ALA A 176 -13.50 19.46 9.67
N THR A 177 -12.77 20.57 9.93
CA THR A 177 -12.06 21.30 8.88
C THR A 177 -11.02 20.43 8.18
N VAL A 178 -10.23 19.66 8.92
CA VAL A 178 -9.23 18.75 8.32
C VAL A 178 -9.89 17.66 7.49
N TRP A 179 -11.00 17.09 7.92
CA TRP A 179 -11.71 16.08 7.14
C TRP A 179 -12.33 16.64 5.87
N VAL A 180 -12.90 17.84 5.91
CA VAL A 180 -13.47 18.47 4.71
C VAL A 180 -12.38 18.91 3.76
N VAL A 181 -11.42 19.72 4.21
CA VAL A 181 -10.36 20.29 3.35
C VAL A 181 -9.36 19.21 2.95
N GLY A 182 -8.82 18.48 3.92
CA GLY A 182 -7.85 17.41 3.71
C GLY A 182 -8.45 16.21 2.99
N GLY A 183 -9.69 15.82 3.32
CA GLY A 183 -10.41 14.77 2.59
C GLY A 183 -10.68 15.15 1.14
N THR A 184 -11.11 16.39 0.86
CA THR A 184 -11.32 16.84 -0.53
C THR A 184 -10.01 16.84 -1.32
N ALA A 185 -8.94 17.42 -0.77
CA ALA A 185 -7.63 17.43 -1.42
C ALA A 185 -7.09 16.00 -1.64
N GLY A 186 -7.21 15.13 -0.62
CA GLY A 186 -6.81 13.73 -0.69
C GLY A 186 -7.61 12.93 -1.72
N ALA A 187 -8.93 13.15 -1.81
CA ALA A 187 -9.79 12.52 -2.80
C ALA A 187 -9.40 12.94 -4.23
N LEU A 188 -9.16 14.23 -4.47
CA LEU A 188 -8.75 14.71 -5.79
C LEU A 188 -7.40 14.11 -6.20
N PHE A 189 -6.41 14.15 -5.32
CA PHE A 189 -5.08 13.58 -5.56
C PHE A 189 -5.17 12.07 -5.86
N ALA A 190 -5.89 11.31 -5.01
CA ALA A 190 -6.06 9.89 -5.18
C ALA A 190 -6.85 9.53 -6.46
N ALA A 191 -7.86 10.32 -6.83
CA ALA A 191 -8.61 10.11 -8.06
C ALA A 191 -7.74 10.27 -9.32
N VAL A 192 -6.88 11.29 -9.34
CA VAL A 192 -5.91 11.50 -10.44
C VAL A 192 -4.96 10.31 -10.54
N LEU A 193 -4.37 9.88 -9.42
CA LEU A 193 -3.46 8.73 -9.44
C LEU A 193 -4.17 7.45 -9.86
N SER A 194 -5.37 7.17 -9.33
CA SER A 194 -6.18 6.02 -9.73
C SER A 194 -6.39 6.01 -11.24
N LEU A 195 -6.83 7.13 -11.82
CA LEU A 195 -7.07 7.25 -13.26
C LEU A 195 -5.78 7.06 -14.09
N VAL A 196 -4.67 7.66 -13.66
CA VAL A 196 -3.37 7.49 -14.34
C VAL A 196 -2.96 6.02 -14.34
N HIS A 197 -3.11 5.33 -13.22
CA HIS A 197 -2.75 3.92 -13.10
C HIS A 197 -3.69 2.99 -13.87
N VAL A 198 -5.00 3.25 -13.91
CA VAL A 198 -5.93 2.52 -14.79
C VAL A 198 -5.54 2.68 -16.27
N ARG A 199 -5.23 3.91 -16.70
CA ARG A 199 -4.83 4.19 -18.09
C ARG A 199 -3.50 3.50 -18.44
N ARG A 200 -2.54 3.49 -17.52
CA ARG A 200 -1.28 2.76 -17.70
C ARG A 200 -1.51 1.24 -17.73
N ALA A 201 -2.35 0.72 -16.85
CA ALA A 201 -2.69 -0.71 -16.80
C ALA A 201 -3.35 -1.18 -18.10
N ALA A 202 -4.19 -0.35 -18.72
CA ALA A 202 -4.82 -0.68 -20.00
C ALA A 202 -3.81 -0.85 -21.15
N ARG A 203 -2.64 -0.21 -21.06
CA ARG A 203 -1.56 -0.25 -22.06
C ARG A 203 -0.45 -1.24 -21.73
N ALA A 204 -0.49 -1.85 -20.53
CA ALA A 204 0.55 -2.75 -20.06
C ALA A 204 0.31 -4.20 -20.53
N PRO A 205 1.39 -4.99 -20.74
CA PRO A 205 1.29 -6.40 -21.10
C PRO A 205 0.56 -7.24 -20.04
N ARG A 206 -0.14 -8.28 -20.50
CA ARG A 206 -0.82 -9.28 -19.66
C ARG A 206 0.13 -10.49 -19.53
N TYR A 207 0.73 -10.66 -18.36
CA TYR A 207 1.45 -11.88 -17.98
C TYR A 207 0.59 -12.71 -17.04
#